data_AF-A0AAQ2FRH1-F1
#
_entry.id   AF-A0AAQ2FRH1-F1
#
_cell.length_a   1.000
_cell.length_b   1.000
_cell.length_c   1.000
_cell.angle_alpha   90.00
_cell.angle_beta   90.00
_cell.angle_gamma   90.00
#
_symmetry.space_group_name_H-M   'P 1'
#
loop_
_entity.id
_entity.type
_entity.pdbx_description
1 polymer ?
#
loop_
_entity_poly.entity_id
_entity_poly.type
_entity_poly.pdbx_seq_one_letter_code
_entity_poly.pdbx_strand_id
1 'polypeptide(L)'
;MSLHDTFQADLVRHLLAIDTPDAMDEALASLLTPAEYQEISKRLQIFKLLREGVPHRKIAETLGVGIATVSRGSRALTMLASSRNEHL
;
A
#
# COMPACT_ATOMS: atom_id res chain seq x y z
N MET A 1 20.47 5.33 -15.58
CA MET A 1 19.72 4.57 -14.55
C MET A 1 20.56 4.51 -13.31
N SER A 2 20.06 5.04 -12.21
CA SER A 2 20.68 4.93 -10.88
C SER A 2 20.64 3.47 -10.42
N LEU A 3 21.58 3.01 -9.60
CA LEU A 3 21.53 1.68 -8.96
C LEU A 3 20.22 1.45 -8.18
N HIS A 4 19.64 2.52 -7.65
CA HIS A 4 18.33 2.49 -6.98
C HIS A 4 17.18 2.15 -7.94
N ASP A 5 17.27 2.55 -9.21
CA ASP A 5 16.28 2.22 -10.22
C ASP A 5 16.30 0.72 -10.52
N THR A 6 17.46 0.06 -10.39
CA THR A 6 17.63 -1.37 -10.68
C THR A 6 16.98 -2.25 -9.61
N PHE A 7 17.24 -2.00 -8.32
CA PHE A 7 16.67 -2.84 -7.24
C PHE A 7 15.14 -2.73 -7.17
N GLN A 8 14.59 -1.53 -7.39
CA GLN A 8 13.14 -1.35 -7.45
C GLN A 8 12.54 -2.05 -8.68
N ALA A 9 13.19 -1.96 -9.83
CA ALA A 9 12.75 -2.67 -11.02
C ALA A 9 12.79 -4.19 -10.84
N ASP A 10 13.81 -4.73 -10.18
CA ASP A 10 13.93 -6.16 -9.91
C ASP A 10 12.85 -6.65 -8.93
N LEU A 11 12.57 -5.88 -7.87
CA LEU A 11 11.46 -6.17 -6.97
C LEU A 11 10.12 -6.19 -7.72
N VAL A 12 9.84 -5.17 -8.54
CA VAL A 12 8.60 -5.10 -9.32
C VAL A 12 8.51 -6.28 -10.28
N ARG A 13 9.58 -6.62 -10.99
CA ARG A 13 9.62 -7.80 -11.89
C ARG A 13 9.37 -9.10 -11.14
N HIS A 14 9.98 -9.27 -9.96
CA HIS A 14 9.78 -10.46 -9.12
C HIS A 14 8.31 -10.60 -8.72
N LEU A 15 7.68 -9.51 -8.24
CA LEU A 15 6.26 -9.53 -7.85
C LEU A 15 5.34 -9.77 -9.06
N LEU A 16 5.63 -9.18 -10.23
CA LEU A 16 4.83 -9.36 -11.45
C LEU A 16 4.91 -10.76 -12.06
N ALA A 17 5.91 -11.57 -11.70
CA ALA A 17 6.09 -12.92 -12.20
C ALA A 17 5.28 -13.98 -11.43
N ILE A 18 4.49 -13.58 -10.44
CA ILE A 18 3.71 -14.48 -9.59
C ILE A 18 2.24 -14.48 -10.03
N ASP A 19 1.74 -15.64 -10.44
CA ASP A 19 0.44 -15.78 -11.12
C ASP A 19 -0.72 -16.19 -10.22
N THR A 20 -0.48 -16.56 -8.95
CA THR A 20 -1.53 -17.01 -8.03
C THR A 20 -1.56 -16.20 -6.72
N PRO A 21 -2.74 -16.00 -6.12
CA PRO A 21 -2.85 -15.32 -4.82
C PRO A 21 -2.04 -15.99 -3.71
N ASP A 22 -2.07 -17.33 -3.65
CA ASP A 22 -1.37 -18.09 -2.61
C ASP A 22 0.15 -17.94 -2.74
N ALA A 23 0.70 -17.99 -3.96
CA ALA A 23 2.12 -17.79 -4.19
C ALA A 23 2.55 -16.33 -3.91
N MET A 24 1.67 -15.36 -4.17
CA MET A 24 1.95 -13.95 -3.84
C MET A 24 1.97 -13.74 -2.33
N ASP A 25 1.04 -14.36 -1.60
CA ASP A 25 0.99 -14.30 -0.13
C ASP A 25 2.27 -14.89 0.48
N GLU A 26 2.70 -16.07 0.02
CA GLU A 26 3.94 -16.70 0.46
C GLU A 26 5.17 -15.84 0.14
N ALA A 27 5.25 -15.29 -1.07
CA ALA A 27 6.34 -14.42 -1.48
C ALA A 27 6.42 -13.16 -0.59
N LEU A 28 5.31 -12.47 -0.36
CA LEU A 28 5.24 -11.30 0.51
C LEU A 28 5.59 -11.64 1.96
N ALA A 29 5.10 -12.77 2.48
CA ALA A 29 5.41 -13.25 3.83
C ALA A 29 6.89 -13.64 4.01
N SER A 30 7.56 -14.07 2.93
CA SER A 30 8.99 -14.38 2.94
C SER A 30 9.88 -13.13 2.80
N LEU A 31 9.40 -12.11 2.08
CA LEU A 31 10.14 -10.89 1.79
C LEU A 31 10.02 -9.85 2.91
N LEU A 32 8.86 -9.80 3.57
CA LEU A 32 8.52 -8.81 4.59
C LEU A 32 8.49 -9.46 5.97
N THR A 33 8.78 -8.67 7.00
CA THR A 33 8.45 -9.09 8.36
C THR A 33 6.93 -9.17 8.54
N PRO A 34 6.42 -10.00 9.47
CA PRO A 34 4.98 -10.06 9.75
C PRO A 34 4.36 -8.69 10.08
N ALA A 35 5.12 -7.83 10.77
CA ALA A 35 4.69 -6.48 11.11
C ALA A 35 4.58 -5.57 9.86
N GLU A 36 5.56 -5.60 8.96
CA GLU A 36 5.53 -4.83 7.71
C GLU A 36 4.38 -5.27 6.82
N TYR A 37 4.16 -6.58 6.69
CA TYR A 37 3.08 -7.09 5.85
C TYR A 37 1.70 -6.69 6.40
N GLN A 38 1.51 -6.75 7.72
CA GLN A 38 0.30 -6.26 8.38
C GLN A 38 0.09 -4.75 8.16
N GLU A 39 1.15 -3.94 8.28
CA GLU A 39 1.06 -2.49 8.12
C GLU A 39 0.73 -2.08 6.67
N ILE A 40 1.35 -2.72 5.67
CA ILE A 40 1.04 -2.46 4.26
C ILE A 40 -0.39 -2.92 3.93
N SER A 41 -0.84 -4.04 4.49
CA SER A 41 -2.22 -4.52 4.36
C SER A 41 -3.22 -3.52 4.93
N LYS A 42 -2.99 -2.99 6.14
CA LYS A 42 -3.81 -1.93 6.73
C LYS A 42 -3.81 -0.66 5.86
N ARG A 43 -2.66 -0.29 5.30
CA ARG A 43 -2.55 0.89 4.42
C ARG A 43 -3.41 0.75 3.16
N LEU A 44 -3.46 -0.45 2.57
CA LEU A 44 -4.38 -0.73 1.46
C LEU A 44 -5.84 -0.55 1.87
N GLN A 45 -6.23 -1.05 3.06
CA GLN A 45 -7.60 -0.88 3.57
C GLN A 45 -7.95 0.59 3.87
N ILE A 46 -7.01 1.38 4.41
CA ILE A 46 -7.17 2.82 4.59
C ILE A 46 -7.53 3.48 3.25
N PHE A 47 -6.81 3.16 2.17
CA PHE A 47 -7.09 3.74 0.85
C PHE A 47 -8.46 3.33 0.31
N LYS A 48 -8.88 2.07 0.50
CA LYS A 48 -10.22 1.61 0.08
C LYS A 48 -11.32 2.37 0.81
N LEU A 49 -11.27 2.40 2.14
CA LEU A 49 -12.28 3.06 2.98
C LEU A 49 -12.33 4.58 2.77
N LEU A 50 -11.18 5.22 2.52
CA LEU A 50 -11.15 6.65 2.18
C LEU A 50 -11.84 6.94 0.85
N ARG A 51 -11.67 6.07 -0.16
CA ARG A 51 -12.35 6.21 -1.46
C ARG A 51 -13.86 5.99 -1.34
N GLU A 52 -14.28 5.16 -0.40
CA GLU A 52 -15.69 4.93 -0.05
C GLU A 52 -16.30 6.07 0.78
N GLY A 53 -15.51 7.10 1.15
CA GLY A 53 -15.98 8.25 1.92
C GLY A 53 -16.13 7.97 3.41
N VAL A 54 -15.56 6.87 3.93
CA VAL A 54 -15.65 6.53 5.35
C VAL A 54 -14.90 7.57 6.21
N PRO A 55 -15.51 8.10 7.29
CA PRO A 55 -14.86 9.09 8.15
C PRO A 55 -13.58 8.57 8.79
N HIS A 56 -12.56 9.42 8.90
CA HIS A 56 -11.23 9.01 9.39
C HIS A 56 -11.25 8.33 10.76
N ARG A 57 -12.09 8.82 11.69
CA ARG A 57 -12.25 8.21 13.02
C ARG A 57 -12.76 6.79 12.94
N LYS A 58 -13.73 6.53 12.06
CA LYS A 58 -14.29 5.19 11.88
C LYS A 58 -13.26 4.24 11.27
N ILE A 59 -12.46 4.71 10.32
CA ILE A 59 -11.34 3.94 9.75
C ILE A 59 -10.33 3.56 10.84
N ALA A 60 -9.95 4.53 11.69
CA ALA A 60 -9.01 4.34 12.78
C ALA A 60 -9.49 3.26 13.76
N GLU A 61 -10.76 3.32 14.16
CA GLU A 61 -11.41 2.32 15.02
C GLU A 61 -11.46 0.94 14.35
N THR A 62 -11.95 0.86 13.12
CA THR A 62 -12.14 -0.41 12.39
C THR A 62 -10.83 -1.14 12.15
N LEU A 63 -9.74 -0.41 11.85
CA LEU A 63 -8.44 -1.01 11.54
C LEU A 63 -7.49 -1.09 12.75
N GLY A 64 -7.91 -0.60 13.92
CA GLY A 64 -7.08 -0.56 15.13
C GLY A 64 -5.81 0.28 14.95
N VAL A 65 -5.91 1.42 14.26
CA VAL A 65 -4.78 2.33 14.00
C VAL A 65 -5.04 3.72 14.57
N GLY A 66 -3.98 4.48 14.81
CA GLY A 66 -4.11 5.87 15.25
C GLY A 66 -4.70 6.77 14.17
N ILE A 67 -5.43 7.82 14.58
CA ILE A 67 -6.00 8.83 13.66
C ILE A 67 -4.94 9.48 12.76
N ALA A 68 -3.72 9.66 13.27
CA ALA A 68 -2.59 10.21 12.50
C ALA A 68 -2.20 9.30 11.32
N THR A 69 -2.32 7.98 11.47
CA THR A 69 -2.06 7.01 10.40
C THR A 69 -3.05 7.17 9.26
N VAL A 70 -4.35 7.32 9.57
CA VAL A 70 -5.39 7.56 8.58
C VAL A 70 -5.19 8.92 7.88
N SER A 71 -4.86 9.97 8.63
CA SER A 71 -4.56 11.30 8.06
C SER A 71 -3.37 11.29 7.10
N ARG A 72 -2.30 10.54 7.41
CA ARG A 72 -1.18 10.33 6.47
C ARG A 72 -1.64 9.57 5.21
N GLY A 73 -2.50 8.55 5.38
CA GLY A 73 -3.11 7.83 4.27
C GLY A 73 -3.92 8.73 3.33
N SER A 74 -4.75 9.61 3.88
CA SER A 74 -5.53 10.60 3.12
C SER A 74 -4.64 11.51 2.27
N ARG A 75 -3.58 12.08 2.85
CA ARG A 75 -2.61 12.91 2.10
C ARG A 75 -1.91 12.14 0.98
N ALA A 76 -1.46 10.92 1.25
CA ALA A 76 -0.81 10.07 0.24
C ALA A 76 -1.77 9.72 -0.91
N LEU A 77 -3.05 9.45 -0.60
CA LEU A 77 -4.06 9.18 -1.61
C LEU A 77 -4.30 10.38 -2.53
N THR A 78 -4.33 11.59 -1.98
CA THR A 78 -4.44 12.83 -2.77
C THR A 78 -3.24 13.00 -3.71
N MET A 79 -2.01 12.79 -3.23
CA MET A 79 -0.82 12.87 -4.09
C MET A 79 -0.86 11.86 -5.23
N LEU A 80 -1.30 10.61 -4.97
CA LEU A 80 -1.46 9.58 -6.00
C LEU A 80 -2.51 9.96 -7.06
N ALA A 81 -3.56 10.68 -6.68
CA ALA A 81 -4.56 11.16 -7.62
C ALA A 81 -3.99 12.28 -8.50
N SER A 82 -3.21 13.21 -7.93
CA SER A 82 -2.54 14.27 -8.69
C SER A 82 -1.54 13.71 -9.70
N SER A 83 -0.67 12.76 -9.31
CA SER A 83 0.33 12.18 -10.22
C SER A 83 -0.28 11.35 -11.37
N ARG A 84 -1.49 10.81 -11.21
CA ARG A 84 -2.20 10.12 -12.30
C ARG A 84 -2.74 11.08 -13.37
N ASN A 85 -3.01 12.34 -13.02
CA ASN A 85 -3.54 13.34 -13.95
C ASN A 85 -2.44 14.02 -14.78
N GLU A 86 -1.17 13.85 -14.43
CA GLU A 86 -0.02 14.45 -15.14
C GLU A 86 0.52 13.60 -16.29
N HIS A 87 -0.06 12.41 -16.52
CA HIS A 87 0.40 11.45 -17.54
C HIS A 87 -0.66 11.15 -18.62
N LEU A 88 -1.63 12.05 -18.81
CA LEU A 88 -2.65 12.01 -19.88
C LEU A 88 -2.49 13.21 -20.82
#